data_AF-A0A1R4JEE5-F1
#
_entry.id   AF-A0A1R4JEE5-F1
#
_cell.length_a   1.000
_cell.length_b   1.000
_cell.length_c   1.000
_cell.angle_alpha   90.00
_cell.angle_beta   90.00
_cell.angle_gamma   90.00
#
_symmetry.space_group_name_H-M   'P 1'
#
loop_
_entity.id
_entity.type
_entity.pdbx_description
1 polymer ?
#
loop_
_entity_poly.entity_id
_entity_poly.type
_entity_poly.pdbx_seq_one_letter_code
_entity_poly.pdbx_strand_id
1 'polypeptide(L)'
;MERRDFIKALSASLVVFQTPLLAMDLKTSKPIKTQPSKLVWVMLRGAMDSLNTVVPAFAPHLLKQRPKLASSIKDQLLPLDNGYGFHPALVNLHQWYKCKQLTPIVAVSSGYKERSHFDGQDYLESGLPKIDHDSGWLARAITQRNVNAIALARSTPLSLRNTPQANTWYPSRLKDADSDVYQLLLSMYADDKLLLADFSSLFYLDKT
;
A
#
# COMPACT_ATOMS: atom_id res chain seq x y z
N MET A 1 6.73 -39.22 44.66
CA MET A 1 6.11 -38.14 43.87
C MET A 1 4.88 -37.70 44.63
N GLU A 2 4.88 -36.47 45.15
CA GLU A 2 3.81 -36.00 46.05
C GLU A 2 2.49 -35.85 45.30
N ARG A 3 1.37 -36.26 45.93
CA ARG A 3 0.01 -36.18 45.36
C ARG A 3 -0.33 -34.79 44.83
N ARG A 4 0.25 -33.76 45.45
CA ARG A 4 0.10 -32.35 45.09
C ARG A 4 0.78 -31.99 43.78
N ASP A 5 1.91 -32.58 43.47
CA ASP A 5 2.67 -32.27 42.26
C ASP A 5 2.05 -32.97 41.04
N PHE A 6 1.49 -34.17 41.24
CA PHE A 6 0.71 -34.86 40.21
C PHE A 6 -0.56 -34.09 39.82
N ILE A 7 -1.32 -33.57 40.80
CA ILE A 7 -2.53 -32.77 40.49
C ILE A 7 -2.19 -31.45 39.81
N LYS A 8 -1.08 -30.80 40.18
CA LYS A 8 -0.60 -29.59 39.50
C LYS A 8 -0.14 -29.86 38.07
N ALA A 9 0.52 -30.99 37.82
CA ALA A 9 0.93 -31.38 36.48
C ALA A 9 -0.27 -31.76 35.59
N LEU A 10 -1.27 -32.46 36.15
CA LEU A 10 -2.48 -32.87 35.43
C LEU A 10 -3.36 -31.66 35.07
N SER A 11 -3.51 -30.68 35.97
CA SER A 11 -4.29 -29.47 35.69
C SER A 11 -3.62 -28.56 34.66
N ALA A 12 -2.28 -28.43 34.69
CA ALA A 12 -1.54 -27.69 33.68
C ALA A 12 -1.64 -28.34 32.28
N SER A 13 -1.70 -29.68 32.24
CA SER A 13 -1.82 -30.45 30.99
C SER A 13 -3.20 -30.31 30.33
N LEU A 14 -4.28 -30.20 31.13
CA LEU A 14 -5.64 -30.03 30.59
C LEU A 14 -5.86 -28.65 29.94
N VAL A 15 -5.20 -27.60 30.47
CA VAL A 15 -5.33 -26.23 29.93
C VAL A 15 -4.60 -26.10 28.58
N VAL A 16 -3.50 -26.82 28.37
CA VAL A 16 -2.76 -26.80 27.10
C VAL A 16 -3.45 -27.62 26.00
N PHE A 17 -4.27 -28.62 26.36
CA PHE A 17 -5.00 -29.45 25.39
C PHE A 17 -6.35 -28.87 24.92
N GLN A 18 -6.89 -27.83 25.58
CA GLN A 18 -8.17 -27.22 25.22
C GLN A 18 -8.07 -25.93 24.39
N THR A 19 -6.87 -25.41 24.13
CA THR A 19 -6.68 -24.12 23.45
C THR A 19 -6.61 -24.13 21.91
N PRO A 20 -6.43 -25.24 21.15
CA PRO A 20 -6.48 -25.15 19.69
C PRO A 20 -7.90 -25.30 19.10
N LEU A 21 -8.90 -25.72 19.88
CA LEU A 21 -10.28 -25.90 19.41
C LEU A 21 -11.17 -24.66 19.57
N LEU A 22 -10.86 -23.77 20.50
CA LEU A 22 -11.56 -22.48 20.67
C LEU A 22 -11.05 -21.36 19.75
N ALA A 23 -9.89 -21.56 19.10
CA ALA A 23 -9.34 -20.61 18.13
C ALA A 23 -9.91 -20.82 16.70
N MET A 24 -10.67 -21.89 16.46
CA MET A 24 -11.23 -22.20 15.13
C MET A 24 -12.69 -21.74 14.93
N ASP A 25 -13.34 -21.13 15.92
CA ASP A 25 -14.70 -20.57 15.78
C ASP A 25 -14.70 -19.06 15.47
N LEU A 26 -13.69 -18.60 14.73
CA LEU A 26 -13.67 -17.28 14.12
C LEU A 26 -14.26 -17.36 12.70
N LYS A 27 -15.54 -17.01 12.62
CA LYS A 27 -16.28 -16.53 11.43
C LYS A 27 -16.97 -17.58 10.55
N THR A 28 -18.01 -18.21 11.09
CA THR A 28 -19.19 -18.57 10.29
C THR A 28 -20.15 -17.38 10.18
N SER A 29 -19.65 -16.24 9.69
CA SER A 29 -20.54 -15.18 9.23
C SER A 29 -21.22 -15.66 7.95
N LYS A 30 -22.56 -15.77 7.98
CA LYS A 30 -23.43 -15.90 6.81
C LYS A 30 -22.84 -15.11 5.63
N PRO A 31 -22.68 -15.67 4.42
CA PRO A 31 -22.16 -14.91 3.29
C PRO A 31 -23.19 -13.85 2.93
N ILE A 32 -23.01 -12.65 3.48
CA ILE A 32 -23.61 -11.45 2.91
C ILE A 32 -23.09 -11.44 1.48
N LYS A 33 -23.99 -11.32 0.51
CA LYS A 33 -23.65 -11.12 -0.90
C LYS A 33 -23.05 -9.71 -1.03
N THR A 34 -21.88 -9.51 -0.44
CA THR A 34 -21.10 -8.29 -0.53
C THR A 34 -20.55 -8.26 -1.94
N GLN A 35 -20.80 -7.17 -2.66
CA GLN A 35 -19.94 -6.87 -3.80
C GLN A 35 -18.48 -7.01 -3.35
N PRO A 36 -17.60 -7.60 -4.19
CA PRO A 36 -16.21 -7.77 -3.82
C PRO A 36 -15.64 -6.42 -3.38
N SER A 37 -15.14 -6.35 -2.15
CA SER A 37 -14.53 -5.14 -1.61
C SER A 37 -13.34 -4.75 -2.46
N LYS A 38 -13.35 -3.52 -2.99
CA LYS A 38 -12.24 -2.97 -3.76
C LYS A 38 -11.25 -2.33 -2.80
N LEU A 39 -9.97 -2.66 -2.96
CA LEU A 39 -8.88 -1.94 -2.32
C LEU A 39 -8.30 -0.94 -3.31
N VAL A 40 -8.23 0.33 -2.91
CA VAL A 40 -7.49 1.35 -3.66
C VAL A 40 -6.29 1.75 -2.84
N TRP A 41 -5.10 1.53 -3.39
CA TRP A 41 -3.84 1.93 -2.76
C TRP A 41 -3.27 3.12 -3.53
N VAL A 42 -3.13 4.25 -2.84
CA VAL A 42 -2.58 5.49 -3.40
C VAL A 42 -1.29 5.80 -2.68
N MET A 43 -0.21 5.91 -3.42
CA MET A 43 1.11 6.23 -2.92
C MET A 43 1.55 7.58 -3.47
N LEU A 44 1.76 8.55 -2.58
CA LEU A 44 2.20 9.90 -2.94
C LEU A 44 3.73 9.95 -3.00
N ARG A 45 4.28 9.84 -4.22
CA ARG A 45 5.72 10.00 -4.47
C ARG A 45 6.14 11.46 -4.31
N GLY A 46 7.40 11.71 -3.95
CA GLY A 46 7.96 13.07 -3.85
C GLY A 46 8.01 13.67 -2.45
N ALA A 47 7.78 12.84 -1.42
CA ALA A 47 7.74 13.20 0.00
C ALA A 47 6.58 14.12 0.38
N MET A 48 6.18 14.01 1.65
CA MET A 48 5.07 14.74 2.24
C MET A 48 5.50 15.24 3.61
N ASP A 49 5.30 16.53 3.88
CA ASP A 49 5.52 17.07 5.22
C ASP A 49 4.34 16.68 6.12
N SER A 50 4.51 15.59 6.86
CA SER A 50 3.46 15.07 7.75
C SER A 50 3.11 16.05 8.87
N LEU A 51 4.09 16.81 9.37
CA LEU A 51 3.89 17.82 10.43
C LEU A 51 3.11 19.04 9.96
N ASN A 52 3.04 19.26 8.65
CA ASN A 52 2.20 20.30 8.05
C ASN A 52 0.93 19.73 7.42
N THR A 53 0.71 18.40 7.48
CA THR A 53 -0.53 17.77 7.02
C THR A 53 -1.42 17.44 8.20
N VAL A 54 -0.97 16.55 9.09
CA VAL A 54 -1.67 16.17 10.32
C VAL A 54 -0.90 16.81 11.48
N VAL A 55 -1.27 18.05 11.78
CA VAL A 55 -0.55 18.96 12.64
C VAL A 55 -0.82 18.63 14.11
N PRO A 56 0.21 18.32 14.93
CA PRO A 56 0.04 18.14 16.37
C PRO A 56 0.01 19.52 17.07
N ALA A 57 -1.16 20.15 17.13
CA ALA A 57 -1.31 21.51 17.65
C ALA A 57 -0.96 21.63 19.15
N PHE A 58 -1.08 20.53 19.90
CA PHE A 58 -0.70 20.45 21.31
C PHE A 58 0.83 20.48 21.53
N ALA A 59 1.65 20.24 20.51
CA ALA A 59 3.10 20.08 20.67
C ALA A 59 3.82 21.44 20.72
N PRO A 60 4.36 21.88 21.86
CA PRO A 60 4.96 23.21 22.00
C PRO A 60 6.23 23.38 21.16
N HIS A 61 6.95 22.28 20.90
CA HIS A 61 8.17 22.30 20.10
C HIS A 61 7.91 22.58 18.61
N LEU A 62 6.69 22.34 18.11
CA LEU A 62 6.37 22.55 16.69
C LEU A 62 6.57 24.02 16.29
N LEU A 63 6.03 24.96 17.08
CA LEU A 63 6.19 26.40 16.87
C LEU A 63 7.65 26.83 17.01
N LYS A 64 8.38 26.27 17.98
CA LYS A 64 9.80 26.58 18.19
C LYS A 64 10.68 26.12 17.03
N GLN A 65 10.41 24.93 16.49
CA GLN A 65 11.22 24.31 15.42
C GLN A 65 10.80 24.78 14.02
N ARG A 66 9.53 25.17 13.82
CA ARG A 66 8.98 25.56 12.52
C ARG A 66 8.20 26.90 12.60
N PRO A 67 8.80 27.98 13.10
CA PRO A 67 8.07 29.20 13.46
C PRO A 67 7.29 29.81 12.29
N LYS A 68 7.89 29.86 11.09
CA LYS A 68 7.22 30.42 9.90
C LYS A 68 6.02 29.57 9.47
N LEU A 69 6.21 28.25 9.35
CA LEU A 69 5.17 27.34 8.87
C LEU A 69 4.05 27.18 9.89
N ALA A 70 4.38 26.86 11.14
CA ALA A 70 3.40 26.61 12.19
C ALA A 70 2.59 27.87 12.54
N SER A 71 3.21 29.05 12.61
CA SER A 71 2.49 30.29 12.92
C SER A 71 1.50 30.70 11.82
N SER A 72 1.82 30.40 10.55
CA SER A 72 0.95 30.76 9.43
C SER A 72 -0.42 30.06 9.43
N ILE A 73 -0.52 28.92 10.12
CA ILE A 73 -1.73 28.08 10.11
C ILE A 73 -2.32 27.84 11.49
N LYS A 74 -1.66 28.28 12.57
CA LYS A 74 -1.98 27.93 13.96
C LYS A 74 -3.46 28.09 14.30
N ASP A 75 -4.05 29.22 13.94
CA ASP A 75 -5.43 29.58 14.30
C ASP A 75 -6.46 29.18 13.22
N GLN A 76 -6.01 28.50 12.16
CA GLN A 76 -6.82 28.10 11.01
C GLN A 76 -6.89 26.58 10.81
N LEU A 77 -6.27 25.81 11.71
CA LEU A 77 -6.27 24.35 11.62
C LEU A 77 -7.69 23.80 11.61
N LEU A 78 -7.91 22.80 10.77
CA LEU A 78 -9.17 22.06 10.73
C LEU A 78 -9.12 20.97 11.81
N PRO A 79 -9.93 21.07 12.88
CA PRO A 79 -9.72 20.27 14.08
C PRO A 79 -9.98 18.77 13.85
N LEU A 80 -9.10 17.96 14.45
CA LEU A 80 -9.22 16.50 14.61
C LEU A 80 -9.24 16.16 16.11
N ASP A 81 -9.35 14.87 16.44
CA ASP A 81 -9.32 14.44 17.83
C ASP A 81 -7.92 14.56 18.46
N ASN A 82 -7.85 14.53 19.80
CA ASN A 82 -6.61 14.51 20.59
C ASN A 82 -5.66 15.70 20.34
N GLY A 83 -6.20 16.86 19.96
CA GLY A 83 -5.42 18.07 19.73
C GLY A 83 -4.63 18.08 18.42
N TYR A 84 -4.96 17.17 17.49
CA TYR A 84 -4.48 17.25 16.11
C TYR A 84 -5.36 18.16 15.26
N GLY A 85 -4.83 18.63 14.13
CA GLY A 85 -5.60 19.35 13.13
C GLY A 85 -5.05 19.12 11.73
N PHE A 86 -5.90 19.13 10.70
CA PHE A 86 -5.44 19.21 9.33
C PHE A 86 -5.04 20.64 8.95
N HIS A 87 -4.13 20.76 7.98
CA HIS A 87 -3.84 22.02 7.31
C HIS A 87 -5.13 22.66 6.73
N PRO A 88 -5.28 24.01 6.75
CA PRO A 88 -6.48 24.69 6.25
C PRO A 88 -6.86 24.34 4.81
N ALA A 89 -5.86 24.07 3.97
CA ALA A 89 -6.06 23.67 2.56
C ALA A 89 -6.68 22.26 2.37
N LEU A 90 -6.73 21.43 3.42
CA LEU A 90 -7.18 20.04 3.34
C LEU A 90 -8.67 19.88 3.70
N VAL A 91 -9.50 20.82 3.25
CA VAL A 91 -10.95 20.84 3.55
C VAL A 91 -11.68 19.55 3.14
N ASN A 92 -11.28 18.94 2.03
CA ASN A 92 -11.89 17.69 1.55
C ASN A 92 -11.55 16.50 2.47
N LEU A 93 -10.29 16.40 2.92
CA LEU A 93 -9.87 15.36 3.87
C LEU A 93 -10.54 15.55 5.23
N HIS A 94 -10.68 16.81 5.68
CA HIS A 94 -11.42 17.11 6.90
C HIS A 94 -12.89 16.72 6.79
N GLN A 95 -13.52 16.94 5.63
CA GLN A 95 -14.88 16.50 5.39
C GLN A 95 -15.01 14.97 5.48
N TRP A 96 -14.09 14.22 4.86
CA TRP A 96 -14.07 12.75 4.98
C TRP A 96 -13.85 12.29 6.41
N TYR A 97 -12.98 12.97 7.16
CA TYR A 97 -12.76 12.67 8.58
C TYR A 97 -14.04 12.86 9.40
N LYS A 98 -14.73 13.99 9.25
CA LYS A 98 -16.02 14.26 9.92
C LYS A 98 -17.08 13.21 9.57
N CYS A 99 -17.06 12.72 8.33
CA CYS A 99 -17.95 11.65 7.88
C CYS A 99 -17.51 10.24 8.33
N LYS A 100 -16.43 10.10 9.10
CA LYS A 100 -15.83 8.81 9.50
C LYS A 100 -15.40 7.93 8.31
N GLN A 101 -15.03 8.58 7.21
CA GLN A 101 -14.55 7.95 5.97
C GLN A 101 -13.01 8.04 5.82
N LEU A 102 -12.34 8.77 6.71
CA LEU A 102 -10.89 8.91 6.75
C LEU A 102 -10.39 8.79 8.19
N THR A 103 -9.32 8.02 8.39
CA THR A 103 -8.63 7.92 9.67
C THR A 103 -7.13 8.13 9.46
N PRO A 104 -6.56 9.26 9.91
CA PRO A 104 -5.12 9.47 9.92
C PRO A 104 -4.44 8.55 10.93
N ILE A 105 -3.33 7.94 10.53
CA ILE A 105 -2.45 7.20 11.43
C ILE A 105 -1.13 7.98 11.50
N VAL A 106 -0.79 8.43 12.70
CA VAL A 106 0.40 9.25 12.98
C VAL A 106 1.41 8.47 13.82
N ALA A 107 2.62 9.01 13.97
CA ALA A 107 3.71 8.40 14.72
C ALA A 107 4.08 6.97 14.23
N VAL A 108 3.93 6.74 12.92
CA VAL A 108 4.37 5.51 12.24
C VAL A 108 5.66 5.75 11.48
N SER A 109 6.46 4.70 11.34
CA SER A 109 7.69 4.69 10.54
C SER A 109 7.67 3.48 9.62
N SER A 110 8.25 3.60 8.43
CA SER A 110 8.46 2.46 7.55
C SER A 110 9.49 1.48 8.09
N GLY A 111 10.36 1.89 9.02
CA GLY A 111 11.51 1.10 9.47
C GLY A 111 12.77 1.27 8.62
N TYR A 112 12.67 2.00 7.50
CA TYR A 112 13.81 2.41 6.69
C TYR A 112 14.62 3.50 7.42
N LYS A 113 15.93 3.29 7.59
CA LYS A 113 16.81 4.13 8.42
C LYS A 113 17.72 5.08 7.65
N GLU A 114 17.87 4.83 6.35
CA GLU A 114 18.76 5.60 5.48
C GLU A 114 18.04 6.84 4.92
N ARG A 115 18.73 7.64 4.10
CA ARG A 115 18.25 8.96 3.63
C ARG A 115 17.90 9.03 2.14
N SER A 116 17.84 7.90 1.44
CA SER A 116 17.40 7.89 0.03
C SER A 116 15.87 7.86 -0.05
N HIS A 117 15.31 8.90 -0.69
CA HIS A 117 13.88 8.93 -0.97
C HIS A 117 13.44 7.83 -1.94
N PHE A 118 14.29 7.40 -2.86
CA PHE A 118 13.95 6.34 -3.81
C PHE A 118 13.87 4.99 -3.10
N ASP A 119 14.93 4.64 -2.37
CA ASP A 119 15.00 3.43 -1.57
C ASP A 119 13.89 3.37 -0.51
N GLY A 120 13.56 4.50 0.14
CA GLY A 120 12.48 4.53 1.14
C GLY A 120 11.10 4.24 0.52
N GLN A 121 10.86 4.67 -0.72
CA GLN A 121 9.67 4.31 -1.48
C GLN A 121 9.70 2.83 -1.84
N ASP A 122 10.83 2.33 -2.33
CA ASP A 122 10.98 0.93 -2.71
C ASP A 122 10.86 0.00 -1.49
N TYR A 123 11.33 0.42 -0.32
CA TYR A 123 11.15 -0.30 0.94
C TYR A 123 9.67 -0.44 1.30
N LEU A 124 8.91 0.65 1.21
CA LEU A 124 7.47 0.65 1.46
C LEU A 124 6.72 -0.23 0.46
N GLU A 125 7.10 -0.20 -0.82
CA GLU A 125 6.46 -0.96 -1.89
C GLU A 125 6.83 -2.44 -1.91
N SER A 126 8.07 -2.77 -1.55
CA SER A 126 8.51 -4.16 -1.38
C SER A 126 7.84 -4.78 -0.14
N GLY A 127 7.70 -4.01 0.94
CA GLY A 127 7.10 -4.45 2.20
C GLY A 127 7.89 -5.57 2.87
N LEU A 128 9.20 -5.61 2.68
CA LEU A 128 10.14 -6.56 3.26
C LEU A 128 11.20 -5.82 4.09
N PRO A 129 11.92 -6.51 5.01
CA PRO A 129 13.00 -5.90 5.79
C PRO A 129 14.20 -5.40 4.97
N LYS A 130 14.26 -5.79 3.69
CA LYS A 130 15.24 -5.37 2.69
C LYS A 130 14.49 -5.06 1.40
N ILE A 131 15.02 -4.14 0.60
CA ILE A 131 14.44 -3.81 -0.70
C ILE A 131 14.70 -4.99 -1.65
N ASP A 132 13.61 -5.53 -2.19
CA ASP A 132 13.61 -6.50 -3.27
C ASP A 132 12.84 -5.88 -4.43
N HIS A 133 13.54 -5.54 -5.51
CA HIS A 133 12.98 -4.83 -6.66
C HIS A 133 12.07 -5.71 -7.55
N ASP A 134 12.00 -7.01 -7.26
CA ASP A 134 11.20 -8.00 -7.97
C ASP A 134 10.05 -8.56 -7.11
N SER A 135 9.86 -8.06 -5.89
CA SER A 135 8.87 -8.59 -4.95
C SER A 135 8.08 -7.48 -4.26
N GLY A 136 6.94 -7.13 -4.85
CA GLY A 136 5.98 -6.17 -4.30
C GLY A 136 5.02 -6.78 -3.28
N TRP A 137 4.69 -6.06 -2.20
CA TRP A 137 3.79 -6.60 -1.18
C TRP A 137 2.35 -6.79 -1.68
N LEU A 138 1.86 -5.90 -2.55
CA LEU A 138 0.53 -6.04 -3.15
C LEU A 138 0.50 -7.23 -4.12
N ALA A 139 1.54 -7.43 -4.94
CA ALA A 139 1.67 -8.59 -5.81
C ALA A 139 1.57 -9.90 -5.04
N ARG A 140 2.30 -10.03 -3.93
CA ARG A 140 2.21 -11.20 -3.03
C ARG A 140 0.81 -11.34 -2.44
N ALA A 141 0.20 -10.24 -1.99
CA ALA A 141 -1.12 -10.25 -1.37
C ALA A 141 -2.22 -10.67 -2.36
N ILE A 142 -2.23 -10.14 -3.59
CA ILE A 142 -3.24 -10.49 -4.60
C ILE A 142 -3.07 -11.91 -5.11
N THR A 143 -1.82 -12.39 -5.24
CA THR A 143 -1.49 -13.79 -5.58
C THR A 143 -2.06 -14.75 -4.54
N GLN A 144 -1.83 -14.46 -3.26
CA GLN A 144 -2.40 -15.26 -2.16
C GLN A 144 -3.93 -15.25 -2.13
N ARG A 145 -4.56 -14.16 -2.60
CA ARG A 145 -6.01 -14.00 -2.62
C ARG A 145 -6.66 -14.42 -3.93
N ASN A 146 -5.86 -14.77 -4.93
CA ASN A 146 -6.28 -15.08 -6.29
C ASN A 146 -7.21 -14.01 -6.89
N VAL A 147 -6.79 -12.74 -6.83
CA VAL A 147 -7.55 -11.60 -7.36
C VAL A 147 -6.70 -10.78 -8.34
N ASN A 148 -7.34 -10.16 -9.32
CA ASN A 148 -6.67 -9.30 -10.29
C ASN A 148 -6.56 -7.85 -9.76
N ALA A 149 -5.49 -7.17 -10.17
CA ALA A 149 -5.26 -5.75 -9.87
C ALA A 149 -4.92 -4.97 -11.15
N ILE A 150 -5.22 -3.67 -11.14
CA ILE A 150 -4.80 -2.73 -12.16
C ILE A 150 -3.99 -1.59 -11.52
N ALA A 151 -2.78 -1.38 -12.02
CA ALA A 151 -1.97 -0.22 -11.68
C ALA A 151 -2.30 0.92 -12.64
N LEU A 152 -2.58 2.10 -12.09
CA LEU A 152 -2.72 3.34 -12.86
C LEU A 152 -1.37 4.07 -12.84
N ALA A 153 -0.43 3.65 -13.69
CA ALA A 153 0.95 4.11 -13.69
C ALA A 153 1.61 3.90 -15.06
N ARG A 154 2.70 4.64 -15.34
CA ARG A 154 3.45 4.52 -16.61
C ARG A 154 4.16 3.19 -16.79
N SER A 155 4.57 2.57 -15.68
CA SER A 155 5.20 1.26 -15.64
C SER A 155 4.73 0.55 -14.38
N THR A 156 4.89 -0.78 -14.34
CA THR A 156 4.44 -1.59 -13.21
C THR A 156 5.14 -1.14 -11.92
N PRO A 157 4.40 -0.59 -10.95
CA PRO A 157 4.99 -0.10 -9.71
C PRO A 157 5.53 -1.28 -8.91
N LEU A 158 6.59 -1.07 -8.12
CA LEU A 158 7.24 -2.15 -7.37
C LEU A 158 6.25 -2.97 -6.55
N SER A 159 5.29 -2.30 -5.91
CA SER A 159 4.22 -2.93 -5.13
C SER A 159 3.45 -4.03 -5.87
N LEU A 160 3.33 -3.96 -7.20
CA LEU A 160 2.59 -4.90 -8.05
C LEU A 160 3.49 -5.70 -9.02
N ARG A 161 4.82 -5.63 -8.90
CA ARG A 161 5.73 -6.40 -9.78
C ARG A 161 5.68 -7.90 -9.51
N ASN A 162 6.03 -8.67 -10.56
CA ASN A 162 6.24 -10.12 -10.52
C ASN A 162 5.00 -10.94 -10.15
N THR A 163 3.85 -10.58 -10.74
CA THR A 163 2.63 -11.40 -10.70
C THR A 163 1.88 -11.29 -12.02
N PRO A 164 1.35 -12.39 -12.59
CA PRO A 164 0.54 -12.34 -13.80
C PRO A 164 -0.87 -11.76 -13.55
N GLN A 165 -1.24 -11.52 -12.29
CA GLN A 165 -2.57 -11.00 -11.90
C GLN A 165 -2.64 -9.47 -11.87
N ALA A 166 -1.52 -8.79 -12.11
CA ALA A 166 -1.45 -7.34 -12.15
C ALA A 166 -1.22 -6.85 -13.57
N ASN A 167 -2.13 -6.00 -14.05
CA ASN A 167 -1.95 -5.25 -15.29
C ASN A 167 -1.60 -3.80 -14.98
N THR A 168 -0.86 -3.15 -15.86
CA THR A 168 -0.53 -1.73 -15.74
C THR A 168 -1.12 -0.99 -16.92
N TRP A 169 -1.83 0.10 -16.62
CA TRP A 169 -2.41 0.98 -17.62
C TRP A 169 -2.09 2.44 -17.27
N TYR A 170 -1.80 3.24 -18.29
CA TYR A 170 -1.57 4.67 -18.15
C TYR A 170 -2.50 5.44 -19.09
N PRO A 171 -3.29 6.40 -18.60
CA PRO A 171 -4.09 7.27 -19.46
C PRO A 171 -3.16 8.19 -20.26
N SER A 172 -2.89 7.79 -21.50
CA SER A 172 -2.11 8.59 -22.45
C SER A 172 -3.08 9.26 -23.44
N ARG A 173 -2.75 10.49 -23.85
CA ARG A 173 -3.37 11.16 -25.01
C ARG A 173 -2.49 11.09 -26.25
N LEU A 174 -1.46 10.23 -26.22
CA LEU A 174 -0.61 10.01 -27.38
C LEU A 174 -1.45 9.30 -28.43
N LYS A 175 -1.22 9.64 -29.69
CA LYS A 175 -1.81 8.89 -30.80
C LYS A 175 -1.18 7.51 -30.83
N ASP A 176 -1.96 6.52 -31.25
CA ASP A 176 -1.42 5.21 -31.59
C ASP A 176 -0.35 5.38 -32.68
N ALA A 177 0.66 4.51 -32.64
CA ALA A 177 1.69 4.54 -33.65
C ALA A 177 1.11 4.07 -35.00
N ASP A 178 1.62 4.62 -36.10
CA ASP A 178 1.23 4.16 -37.43
C ASP A 178 1.65 2.69 -37.64
N SER A 179 0.90 1.95 -38.46
CA SER A 179 1.19 0.55 -38.81
C SER A 179 2.64 0.32 -39.22
N ASP A 180 3.24 1.30 -39.87
CA ASP A 180 4.58 1.23 -40.44
C ASP A 180 5.66 1.26 -39.35
N VAL A 181 5.43 1.96 -38.25
CA VAL A 181 6.34 1.99 -37.09
C VAL A 181 6.42 0.61 -36.45
N TYR A 182 5.31 -0.11 -36.40
CA TYR A 182 5.26 -1.45 -35.85
C TYR A 182 5.96 -2.48 -36.73
N GLN A 183 5.80 -2.39 -38.05
CA GLN A 183 6.54 -3.21 -39.00
C GLN A 183 8.05 -2.94 -38.91
N LEU A 184 8.43 -1.66 -38.77
CA LEU A 184 9.82 -1.29 -38.56
C LEU A 184 10.38 -1.90 -37.27
N LEU A 185 9.67 -1.81 -36.14
CA LEU A 185 10.10 -2.42 -34.87
C LEU A 185 10.21 -3.95 -34.97
N LEU A 186 9.26 -4.63 -35.61
CA LEU A 186 9.35 -6.07 -35.86
C LEU A 186 10.58 -6.43 -36.70
N SER A 187 10.90 -5.63 -37.72
CA SER A 187 12.09 -5.83 -38.53
C SER A 187 13.39 -5.57 -37.76
N MET A 188 13.41 -4.56 -36.88
CA MET A 188 14.57 -4.25 -36.03
C MET A 188 14.84 -5.35 -35.00
N TYR A 189 13.81 -6.01 -34.49
CA TYR A 189 13.93 -7.10 -33.51
C TYR A 189 13.98 -8.49 -34.15
N ALA A 190 14.02 -8.60 -35.48
CA ALA A 190 13.97 -9.89 -36.17
C ALA A 190 15.09 -10.86 -35.74
N ASP A 191 16.27 -10.33 -35.39
CA ASP A 191 17.43 -11.12 -34.98
C ASP A 191 17.51 -11.35 -33.46
N ASP A 192 16.63 -10.73 -32.66
CA ASP A 192 16.56 -10.90 -31.21
C ASP A 192 15.30 -11.66 -30.80
N LYS A 193 15.47 -12.97 -30.59
CA LYS A 193 14.37 -13.87 -30.24
C LYS A 193 13.65 -13.49 -28.94
N LEU A 194 14.34 -12.88 -27.98
CA LEU A 194 13.73 -12.49 -26.70
C LEU A 194 12.84 -11.27 -26.90
N LEU A 195 13.36 -10.23 -27.53
CA LEU A 195 12.60 -9.00 -27.80
C LEU A 195 11.44 -9.23 -28.76
N LEU A 196 11.63 -10.09 -29.77
CA LEU A 196 10.58 -10.44 -30.73
C LEU A 196 9.40 -11.17 -30.04
N ALA A 197 9.70 -12.09 -29.11
CA ALA A 197 8.67 -12.83 -28.37
C ALA A 197 7.85 -11.90 -27.46
N ASP A 198 8.50 -11.02 -26.70
CA ASP A 198 7.81 -10.07 -25.83
C ASP A 198 6.98 -9.06 -26.63
N PHE A 199 7.55 -8.48 -27.70
CA PHE A 199 6.86 -7.47 -28.51
C PHE A 199 5.66 -8.04 -29.26
N SER A 200 5.78 -9.25 -29.82
CA SER A 200 4.66 -9.92 -30.49
C SER A 200 3.51 -10.22 -29.52
N SER A 201 3.80 -10.63 -28.28
CA SER A 201 2.77 -10.92 -27.28
C SER A 201 1.92 -9.71 -26.89
N LEU A 202 2.52 -8.50 -26.84
CA LEU A 202 1.83 -7.24 -26.56
C LEU A 202 0.88 -6.85 -27.71
N PHE A 203 1.23 -7.20 -28.94
CA PHE A 203 0.47 -6.84 -30.14
C PHE A 203 -0.86 -7.60 -30.28
N TYR A 204 -0.91 -8.85 -29.81
CA TYR A 204 -2.10 -9.67 -29.91
C TYR A 204 -3.16 -9.37 -28.84
N LEU A 205 -2.80 -8.63 -27.78
CA LEU A 205 -3.72 -8.23 -26.72
C LEU A 205 -4.66 -7.08 -27.12
N ASP A 206 -4.33 -6.33 -28.18
CA ASP A 206 -5.10 -5.16 -28.62
C ASP A 206 -6.20 -5.49 -29.66
N LYS A 207 -6.34 -6.78 -30.03
CA LYS A 207 -7.30 -7.26 -31.05
C LYS A 207 -8.51 -8.03 -30.48
N THR A 208 -8.72 -8.02 -29.17
CA THR A 208 -9.87 -8.66 -28.50
C THR A 208 -10.53 -7.72 -27.51
#